data_AF-A0A432YE58-F1
#
_entry.id   AF-A0A432YE58-F1
#
_cell.length_a   1.000
_cell.length_b   1.000
_cell.length_c   1.000
_cell.angle_alpha   90.00
_cell.angle_beta   90.00
_cell.angle_gamma   90.00
#
_symmetry.space_group_name_H-M   'P 1'
#
loop_
_entity.id
_entity.type
_entity.pdbx_description
1 polymer ?
#
loop_
_entity_poly.entity_id
_entity_poly.type
_entity_poly.pdbx_seq_one_letter_code
_entity_poly.pdbx_strand_id
1 'polypeptide(L)'
;MIKRLFAVAVLGAYAGLTQANQVSEFTESYSETVKVSGQFLKGLQFTDVDYAVAPHLYFPSAYQGRVCIFVSSADGRYKSQYQYTFTEPAEGLVSIEFPTKYIDELEEFAPGELGLLATAQPDCSSLNGNYLVGSWGTPKSMTNIAVFLRSNARRDVATVFGNSHEVSDTSPVTVKCQDLRSNYRVSYDKECVLQDVDASQMTRVIIKRRNLRAMPDEVVELFQ
;
A
#
# COMPACT_ATOMS: atom_id res chain seq x y z
N MET A 1 -58.84 -17.93 -34.72
CA MET A 1 -58.25 -17.49 -33.44
C MET A 1 -56.73 -17.57 -33.54
N ILE A 2 -56.06 -16.46 -33.82
CA ILE A 2 -54.59 -16.40 -33.98
C ILE A 2 -54.01 -15.88 -32.66
N LYS A 3 -53.37 -16.76 -31.89
CA LYS A 3 -52.63 -16.41 -30.67
C LYS A 3 -51.31 -15.76 -31.08
N ARG A 4 -51.17 -14.45 -30.83
CA ARG A 4 -49.89 -13.74 -30.93
C ARG A 4 -49.00 -14.16 -29.76
N LEU A 5 -47.90 -14.84 -30.04
CA LEU A 5 -46.79 -14.97 -29.09
C LEU A 5 -46.05 -13.63 -29.05
N PHE A 6 -46.09 -12.96 -27.89
CA PHE A 6 -45.18 -11.86 -27.59
C PHE A 6 -43.84 -12.47 -27.15
N ALA A 7 -42.82 -12.32 -27.99
CA ALA A 7 -41.44 -12.54 -27.59
C ALA A 7 -41.00 -11.34 -26.74
N VAL A 8 -40.88 -11.53 -25.43
CA VAL A 8 -40.27 -10.53 -24.54
C VAL A 8 -38.77 -10.63 -24.73
N ALA A 9 -38.19 -9.67 -25.44
CA ALA A 9 -36.74 -9.50 -25.50
C ALA A 9 -36.25 -8.96 -24.15
N VAL A 10 -35.60 -9.81 -23.36
CA VAL A 10 -34.88 -9.39 -22.16
C VAL A 10 -33.60 -8.71 -22.64
N LEU A 11 -33.63 -7.38 -22.70
CA LEU A 11 -32.43 -6.56 -22.82
C LEU A 11 -31.64 -6.70 -21.52
N GLY A 12 -30.67 -7.61 -21.50
CA GLY A 12 -29.66 -7.65 -20.46
C GLY A 12 -28.84 -6.36 -20.54
N ALA A 13 -29.04 -5.46 -19.59
CA ALA A 13 -28.15 -4.35 -19.38
C ALA A 13 -26.81 -4.92 -18.88
N TYR A 14 -25.85 -5.05 -19.79
CA TYR A 14 -24.45 -5.21 -19.40
C TYR A 14 -24.02 -3.86 -18.83
N ALA A 15 -24.14 -3.69 -17.52
CA ALA A 15 -23.42 -2.66 -16.80
C ALA A 15 -21.93 -3.02 -16.90
N GLY A 16 -21.26 -2.49 -17.93
CA GLY A 16 -19.82 -2.51 -18.00
C GLY A 16 -19.29 -1.70 -16.82
N LEU A 17 -18.78 -2.38 -15.80
CA LEU A 17 -17.84 -1.78 -14.86
C LEU A 17 -16.56 -1.50 -15.66
N THR A 18 -16.51 -0.38 -16.36
CA THR A 18 -15.25 0.17 -16.84
C THR A 18 -14.50 0.69 -15.62
N GLN A 19 -13.82 -0.22 -14.92
CA GLN A 19 -12.96 0.13 -13.80
C GLN A 19 -11.78 0.94 -14.38
N ALA A 20 -11.67 2.21 -13.97
CA ALA A 20 -10.64 3.16 -14.40
C ALA A 20 -9.24 2.84 -13.84
N ASN A 21 -8.83 1.57 -13.87
CA ASN A 21 -7.61 1.03 -13.27
C ASN A 21 -6.73 0.30 -14.29
N GLN A 22 -6.50 0.89 -15.47
CA GLN A 22 -5.59 0.29 -16.46
C GLN A 22 -4.13 0.58 -16.09
N VAL A 23 -3.31 -0.48 -16.07
CA VAL A 23 -1.86 -0.37 -15.86
C VAL A 23 -1.21 0.28 -17.07
N SER A 24 -0.58 1.44 -16.87
CA SER A 24 0.08 2.18 -17.95
C SER A 24 1.52 1.73 -18.19
N GLU A 25 2.23 1.37 -17.12
CA GLU A 25 3.61 0.89 -17.15
C GLU A 25 3.75 -0.17 -16.06
N PHE A 26 4.32 -1.34 -16.39
CA PHE A 26 4.59 -2.41 -15.44
C PHE A 26 5.97 -3.01 -15.71
N THR A 27 6.82 -3.00 -14.70
CA THR A 27 8.11 -3.66 -14.73
C THR A 27 8.24 -4.55 -13.51
N GLU A 28 8.65 -5.79 -13.71
CA GLU A 28 8.86 -6.75 -12.62
C GLU A 28 10.14 -7.55 -12.85
N SER A 29 10.72 -8.00 -11.74
CA SER A 29 11.88 -8.90 -11.74
C SER A 29 11.77 -9.87 -10.58
N TYR A 30 12.09 -11.13 -10.87
CA TYR A 30 12.31 -12.17 -9.88
C TYR A 30 13.72 -12.71 -10.09
N SER A 31 14.56 -12.73 -9.06
CA SER A 31 15.95 -13.16 -9.17
C SER A 31 16.34 -14.12 -8.06
N GLU A 32 17.01 -15.21 -8.45
CA GLU A 32 17.70 -16.12 -7.52
C GLU A 32 18.85 -15.44 -6.77
N THR A 33 19.40 -14.35 -7.33
CA THR A 33 20.45 -13.56 -6.71
C THR A 33 19.88 -12.27 -6.15
N VAL A 34 19.84 -12.15 -4.83
CA VAL A 34 19.22 -11.00 -4.17
C VAL A 34 20.01 -9.72 -4.42
N LYS A 35 19.36 -8.73 -5.03
CA LYS A 35 19.87 -7.35 -5.12
C LYS A 35 19.10 -6.49 -4.12
N VAL A 36 19.73 -6.04 -3.05
CA VAL A 36 19.09 -5.12 -2.09
C VAL A 36 18.94 -3.72 -2.68
N SER A 37 17.72 -3.16 -2.69
CA SER A 37 17.54 -1.73 -3.00
C SER A 37 17.73 -0.89 -1.74
N GLY A 38 18.44 0.23 -1.88
CA GLY A 38 18.72 1.17 -0.78
C GLY A 38 17.52 2.00 -0.30
N GLN A 39 16.32 1.79 -0.86
CA GLN A 39 15.10 2.48 -0.39
C GLN A 39 14.82 2.13 1.07
N PHE A 40 14.59 3.16 1.88
CA PHE A 40 14.33 3.03 3.31
C PHE A 40 12.93 2.47 3.58
N LEU A 41 11.90 3.10 3.02
CA LEU A 41 10.50 2.68 3.17
C LEU A 41 10.16 1.62 2.12
N LYS A 42 9.54 0.51 2.54
CA LYS A 42 9.16 -0.62 1.66
C LYS A 42 7.67 -0.87 1.61
N GLY A 43 6.92 -0.41 2.61
CA GLY A 43 5.48 -0.53 2.59
C GLY A 43 4.80 0.30 3.66
N LEU A 44 3.58 0.69 3.36
CA LEU A 44 2.63 1.31 4.27
C LEU A 44 1.28 0.64 3.99
N GLN A 45 0.89 -0.31 4.84
CA GLN A 45 -0.22 -1.19 4.52
C GLN A 45 -1.03 -1.64 5.73
N PHE A 46 -2.32 -1.91 5.53
CA PHE A 46 -3.15 -2.59 6.52
C PHE A 46 -2.62 -4.01 6.78
N THR A 47 -2.76 -4.44 8.03
CA THR A 47 -2.27 -5.75 8.50
C THR A 47 -3.37 -6.71 8.89
N ASP A 48 -4.56 -6.21 9.25
CA ASP A 48 -5.74 -7.03 9.48
C ASP A 48 -6.52 -7.21 8.18
N VAL A 49 -6.08 -8.19 7.39
CA VAL A 49 -6.56 -8.44 6.02
C VAL A 49 -6.96 -9.89 5.83
N ASP A 50 -7.94 -10.13 4.94
CA ASP A 50 -8.12 -11.44 4.32
C ASP A 50 -7.09 -11.58 3.20
N TYR A 51 -5.91 -12.08 3.58
CA TYR A 51 -4.71 -12.05 2.75
C TYR A 51 -4.90 -12.77 1.41
N ALA A 52 -4.55 -12.06 0.34
CA ALA A 52 -4.40 -12.57 -1.02
C ALA A 52 -3.40 -11.68 -1.76
N VAL A 53 -2.74 -12.20 -2.80
CA VAL A 53 -1.87 -11.40 -3.69
C VAL A 53 -2.73 -10.58 -4.66
N ALA A 54 -3.62 -9.75 -4.10
CA ALA A 54 -4.59 -8.91 -4.77
C ALA A 54 -4.58 -7.53 -4.08
N PRO A 55 -3.83 -6.55 -4.62
CA PRO A 55 -3.59 -5.33 -3.89
C PRO A 55 -4.83 -4.42 -3.86
N HIS A 56 -4.97 -3.69 -2.76
CA HIS A 56 -5.95 -2.61 -2.62
C HIS A 56 -5.25 -1.35 -2.11
N LEU A 57 -5.76 -0.19 -2.51
CA LEU A 57 -5.29 1.12 -2.04
C LEU A 57 -6.45 1.88 -1.39
N TYR A 58 -6.16 2.59 -0.31
CA TYR A 58 -7.11 3.47 0.35
C TYR A 58 -6.87 4.94 -0.01
N PHE A 59 -7.91 5.58 -0.56
CA PHE A 59 -7.97 6.99 -0.90
C PHE A 59 -8.87 7.73 0.12
N PRO A 60 -8.32 8.50 1.08
CA PRO A 60 -9.12 9.25 2.06
C PRO A 60 -10.02 10.34 1.46
N SER A 61 -9.72 10.80 0.25
CA SER A 61 -10.56 11.71 -0.53
C SER A 61 -10.52 11.36 -2.02
N ALA A 62 -11.42 11.95 -2.80
CA ALA A 62 -11.51 11.72 -4.23
C ALA A 62 -10.21 12.11 -4.97
N TYR A 63 -9.57 11.15 -5.62
CA TYR A 63 -8.35 11.34 -6.40
C TYR A 63 -8.52 10.94 -7.86
N GLN A 64 -8.08 11.81 -8.78
CA GLN A 64 -8.00 11.52 -10.21
C GLN A 64 -6.57 11.86 -10.67
N GLY A 65 -5.88 10.91 -11.27
CA GLY A 65 -4.49 11.09 -11.66
C GLY A 65 -3.67 9.82 -11.62
N ARG A 66 -2.35 9.98 -11.48
CA ARG A 66 -1.42 8.86 -11.51
C ARG A 66 -1.13 8.34 -10.12
N VAL A 67 -0.99 7.02 -10.02
CA VAL A 67 -0.54 6.36 -8.80
C VAL A 67 0.66 5.50 -9.14
N CYS A 68 1.74 5.69 -8.40
CA CYS A 68 2.97 4.92 -8.53
C CYS A 68 3.00 3.87 -7.43
N ILE A 69 3.28 2.62 -7.79
CA ILE A 69 3.31 1.50 -6.87
C ILE A 69 4.63 0.76 -7.01
N PHE A 70 5.19 0.42 -5.86
CA PHE A 70 6.41 -0.35 -5.71
C PHE A 70 6.10 -1.55 -4.85
N VAL A 71 6.47 -2.74 -5.33
CA VAL A 71 6.35 -3.97 -4.57
C VAL A 71 7.74 -4.55 -4.37
N SER A 72 8.00 -5.05 -3.17
CA SER A 72 9.22 -5.81 -2.90
C SER A 72 8.95 -6.94 -1.92
N SER A 73 9.46 -8.13 -2.22
CA SER A 73 9.46 -9.22 -1.25
C SER A 73 10.51 -8.98 -0.16
N ALA A 74 10.24 -9.46 1.05
CA ALA A 74 11.13 -9.35 2.21
C ALA A 74 12.50 -10.02 1.96
N ASP A 75 12.52 -11.10 1.16
CA ASP A 75 13.75 -11.81 0.77
C ASP A 75 14.53 -11.09 -0.36
N GLY A 76 13.92 -10.10 -1.01
CA GLY A 76 14.51 -9.32 -2.10
C GLY A 76 14.67 -10.02 -3.43
N ARG A 77 14.06 -11.19 -3.61
CA ARG A 77 14.01 -11.89 -4.90
C ARG A 77 13.04 -11.21 -5.86
N TYR A 78 11.87 -10.79 -5.37
CA TYR A 78 10.86 -10.12 -6.18
C TYR A 78 10.86 -8.60 -5.99
N LYS A 79 10.73 -7.89 -7.12
CA LYS A 79 10.44 -6.46 -7.16
C LYS A 79 9.57 -6.13 -8.35
N SER A 80 8.67 -5.17 -8.18
CA SER A 80 8.02 -4.51 -9.30
C SER A 80 7.85 -3.02 -9.07
N GLN A 81 7.73 -2.30 -10.18
CA GLN A 81 7.29 -0.92 -10.23
C GLN A 81 6.23 -0.80 -11.31
N TYR A 82 5.11 -0.16 -10.97
CA TYR A 82 4.02 0.03 -11.91
C TYR A 82 3.19 1.27 -11.63
N GLN A 83 2.52 1.76 -12.68
CA GLN A 83 1.79 3.02 -12.66
C GLN A 83 0.36 2.83 -13.15
N TYR A 84 -0.61 3.34 -12.39
CA TYR A 84 -2.00 3.52 -12.82
C TYR A 84 -2.27 4.95 -13.23
N THR A 85 -3.25 5.13 -14.10
CA THR A 85 -3.90 6.42 -14.32
C THR A 85 -5.40 6.26 -14.08
N PHE A 86 -5.88 6.86 -13.00
CA PHE A 86 -7.30 6.98 -12.68
C PHE A 86 -7.90 8.07 -13.56
N THR A 87 -8.69 7.67 -14.56
CA THR A 87 -9.38 8.60 -15.48
C THR A 87 -10.68 9.14 -14.87
N GLU A 88 -11.19 8.50 -13.83
CA GLU A 88 -12.33 8.94 -13.02
C GLU A 88 -11.88 9.04 -11.54
N PRO A 89 -12.51 9.90 -10.73
CA PRO A 89 -12.16 10.03 -9.31
C PRO A 89 -12.35 8.71 -8.55
N ALA A 90 -11.31 8.30 -7.83
CA ALA A 90 -11.29 7.16 -6.91
C ALA A 90 -11.31 7.64 -5.46
N GLU A 91 -12.14 7.04 -4.62
CA GLU A 91 -12.28 7.35 -3.20
C GLU A 91 -12.54 6.07 -2.41
N GLY A 92 -12.08 6.02 -1.17
CA GLY A 92 -12.20 4.84 -0.30
C GLY A 92 -11.24 3.72 -0.69
N LEU A 93 -11.63 2.49 -0.38
CA LEU A 93 -10.82 1.32 -0.68
C LEU A 93 -11.07 0.85 -2.11
N VAL A 94 -10.00 0.81 -2.91
CA VAL A 94 -10.06 0.46 -4.33
C VAL A 94 -9.15 -0.73 -4.61
N SER A 95 -9.71 -1.78 -5.19
CA SER A 95 -8.94 -2.92 -5.72
C SER A 95 -8.19 -2.48 -6.97
N ILE A 96 -6.90 -2.81 -7.04
CA ILE A 96 -6.04 -2.50 -8.18
C ILE A 96 -5.57 -3.80 -8.83
N GLU A 97 -5.47 -3.79 -10.16
CA GLU A 97 -4.93 -4.92 -10.91
C GLU A 97 -3.50 -5.24 -10.42
N PHE A 98 -3.00 -6.45 -10.63
CA PHE A 98 -1.59 -6.74 -10.41
C PHE A 98 -1.15 -7.80 -11.42
N PRO A 99 -0.73 -7.38 -12.63
CA PRO A 99 -0.50 -8.29 -13.75
C PRO A 99 0.87 -8.98 -13.65
N THR A 100 1.24 -9.42 -12.44
CA THR A 100 2.49 -10.16 -12.23
C THR A 100 2.40 -11.53 -12.89
N LYS A 101 3.49 -11.98 -13.51
CA LYS A 101 3.60 -13.37 -13.99
C LYS A 101 4.10 -14.34 -12.92
N TYR A 102 4.46 -13.84 -11.74
CA TYR A 102 5.03 -14.63 -10.64
C TYR A 102 4.03 -14.84 -9.50
N ILE A 103 2.73 -14.96 -9.84
CA ILE A 103 1.68 -15.07 -8.82
C ILE A 103 1.91 -16.29 -7.92
N ASP A 104 2.29 -17.41 -8.50
CA ASP A 104 2.54 -18.68 -7.78
C ASP A 104 3.67 -18.51 -6.75
N GLU A 105 4.78 -17.86 -7.12
CA GLU A 105 5.88 -17.59 -6.19
C GLU A 105 5.51 -16.56 -5.12
N LEU A 106 4.63 -15.61 -5.45
CA LEU A 106 4.22 -14.56 -4.52
C LEU A 106 3.20 -15.05 -3.48
N GLU A 107 2.39 -16.06 -3.81
CA GLU A 107 1.44 -16.69 -2.89
C GLU A 107 2.13 -17.46 -1.75
N GLU A 108 3.42 -17.79 -1.87
CA GLU A 108 4.20 -18.43 -0.80
C GLU A 108 4.55 -17.47 0.35
N PHE A 109 4.47 -16.15 0.14
CA PHE A 109 4.80 -15.16 1.15
C PHE A 109 3.68 -14.98 2.17
N ALA A 110 4.05 -14.82 3.43
CA ALA A 110 3.13 -14.52 4.50
C ALA A 110 2.70 -13.02 4.48
N PRO A 111 1.61 -12.66 5.17
CA PRO A 111 1.27 -11.26 5.42
C PRO A 111 2.47 -10.49 5.99
N GLY A 112 2.79 -9.34 5.39
CA GLY A 112 3.93 -8.51 5.77
C GLY A 112 5.27 -8.90 5.12
N GLU A 113 5.34 -10.02 4.39
CA GLU A 113 6.54 -10.42 3.62
C GLU A 113 6.52 -9.93 2.16
N LEU A 114 5.41 -9.35 1.72
CA LEU A 114 5.32 -8.51 0.52
C LEU A 114 5.05 -7.07 0.95
N GLY A 115 6.04 -6.20 0.75
CA GLY A 115 5.91 -4.77 0.96
C GLY A 115 5.21 -4.13 -0.22
N LEU A 116 4.14 -3.37 0.05
CA LEU A 116 3.40 -2.57 -0.92
C LEU A 116 3.52 -1.09 -0.55
N LEU A 117 4.12 -0.31 -1.44
CA LEU A 117 4.27 1.13 -1.28
C LEU A 117 3.62 1.86 -2.45
N ALA A 118 2.71 2.79 -2.15
CA ALA A 118 1.96 3.52 -3.17
C ALA A 118 1.96 5.02 -2.89
N THR A 119 2.00 5.83 -3.95
CA THR A 119 1.96 7.30 -3.89
C THR A 119 1.06 7.86 -4.97
N ALA A 120 0.16 8.79 -4.60
CA ALA A 120 -0.69 9.55 -5.51
C ALA A 120 0.09 10.76 -6.07
N GLN A 121 0.78 10.57 -7.20
CA GLN A 121 1.66 11.59 -7.78
C GLN A 121 1.85 11.41 -9.29
N PRO A 122 2.18 12.49 -10.04
CA PRO A 122 2.27 12.45 -11.51
C PRO A 122 3.47 11.67 -12.09
N ASP A 123 4.54 11.50 -11.33
CA ASP A 123 5.82 10.97 -11.79
C ASP A 123 6.34 9.89 -10.82
N CYS A 124 6.66 8.71 -11.33
CA CYS A 124 7.19 7.59 -10.53
C CYS A 124 8.72 7.58 -10.42
N SER A 125 9.42 8.60 -10.94
CA SER A 125 10.88 8.70 -10.87
C SER A 125 11.42 8.90 -9.45
N SER A 126 10.61 9.46 -8.55
CA SER A 126 10.99 9.69 -7.15
C SER A 126 9.76 9.58 -6.25
N LEU A 127 9.90 8.96 -5.08
CA LEU A 127 8.85 8.93 -4.06
C LEU A 127 8.95 10.21 -3.23
N ASN A 128 7.96 11.10 -3.32
CA ASN A 128 8.05 12.45 -2.75
C ASN A 128 6.83 12.88 -1.91
N GLY A 129 6.17 11.93 -1.25
CA GLY A 129 5.00 12.18 -0.39
C GLY A 129 3.71 11.67 -1.02
N ASN A 130 2.56 12.12 -0.50
CA ASN A 130 1.22 11.67 -0.92
C ASN A 130 1.08 10.14 -0.87
N TYR A 131 1.62 9.53 0.18
CA TYR A 131 1.56 8.08 0.35
C TYR A 131 0.12 7.64 0.59
N LEU A 132 -0.27 6.56 -0.07
CA LEU A 132 -1.52 5.86 0.15
C LEU A 132 -1.27 4.66 1.06
N VAL A 133 -2.25 4.31 1.88
CA VAL A 133 -2.20 3.06 2.65
C VAL A 133 -2.69 1.93 1.75
N GLY A 134 -1.84 0.92 1.55
CA GLY A 134 -2.15 -0.25 0.74
C GLY A 134 -2.64 -1.46 1.56
N SER A 135 -2.94 -2.57 0.89
CA SER A 135 -3.11 -3.88 1.51
C SER A 135 -2.98 -4.99 0.47
N TRP A 136 -2.61 -6.19 0.93
CA TRP A 136 -2.68 -7.42 0.14
C TRP A 136 -3.93 -8.19 0.56
N GLY A 137 -4.94 -8.20 -0.30
CA GLY A 137 -6.29 -8.66 0.02
C GLY A 137 -7.16 -7.55 0.62
N THR A 138 -8.38 -7.91 1.03
CA THR A 138 -9.34 -6.94 1.56
C THR A 138 -9.11 -6.74 3.06
N PRO A 139 -8.88 -5.49 3.52
CA PRO A 139 -8.76 -5.20 4.95
C PRO A 139 -10.11 -5.37 5.66
N LYS A 140 -10.08 -5.94 6.86
CA LYS A 140 -11.27 -6.14 7.71
C LYS A 140 -11.70 -4.86 8.41
N SER A 141 -10.79 -3.90 8.54
CA SER A 141 -11.01 -2.59 9.12
C SER A 141 -10.02 -1.58 8.50
N MET A 142 -10.33 -0.29 8.58
CA MET A 142 -9.39 0.78 8.20
C MET A 142 -8.43 1.14 9.34
N THR A 143 -8.24 0.21 10.28
CA THR A 143 -7.31 0.33 11.40
C THR A 143 -6.19 -0.72 11.25
N ASN A 144 -5.17 -0.66 12.12
CA ASN A 144 -4.05 -1.61 12.15
C ASN A 144 -3.16 -1.57 10.90
N ILE A 145 -2.27 -0.58 10.89
CA ILE A 145 -1.37 -0.31 9.77
C ILE A 145 0.05 -0.71 10.16
N ALA A 146 0.82 -1.27 9.24
CA ALA A 146 2.26 -1.46 9.41
C ALA A 146 3.04 -0.58 8.44
N VAL A 147 4.13 -0.03 8.96
CA VAL A 147 5.18 0.60 8.19
C VAL A 147 6.35 -0.38 8.09
N PHE A 148 6.69 -0.81 6.88
CA PHE A 148 7.81 -1.71 6.61
C PHE A 148 9.03 -0.92 6.15
N LEU A 149 10.17 -1.15 6.78
CA LEU A 149 11.38 -0.36 6.53
C LEU A 149 12.66 -1.17 6.60
N ARG A 150 13.66 -0.70 5.85
CA ARG A 150 15.04 -1.18 5.89
C ARG A 150 15.88 -0.21 6.70
N SER A 151 16.32 -0.64 7.89
CA SER A 151 17.13 0.21 8.77
C SER A 151 18.12 -0.61 9.56
N ASN A 152 19.35 -0.11 9.68
CA ASN A 152 20.36 -0.67 10.59
C ASN A 152 20.27 -0.07 12.02
N ALA A 153 19.36 0.88 12.28
CA ALA A 153 19.24 1.46 13.62
C ALA A 153 18.64 0.44 14.59
N ARG A 154 19.03 0.50 15.88
CA ARG A 154 18.54 -0.47 16.88
C ARG A 154 17.20 -0.10 17.51
N ARG A 155 16.76 1.15 17.36
CA ARG A 155 15.61 1.71 18.08
C ARG A 155 14.84 2.70 17.21
N ASP A 156 14.43 2.24 16.02
CA ASP A 156 13.52 3.00 15.17
C ASP A 156 12.18 3.18 15.90
N VAL A 157 11.58 4.36 15.79
CA VAL A 157 10.25 4.69 16.31
C VAL A 157 9.47 5.42 15.24
N ALA A 158 8.19 5.10 15.12
CA ALA A 158 7.25 5.77 14.22
C ALA A 158 6.26 6.56 15.06
N THR A 159 6.05 7.83 14.73
CA THR A 159 5.08 8.71 15.36
C THR A 159 4.04 9.14 14.33
N VAL A 160 2.79 8.81 14.58
CA VAL A 160 1.64 9.14 13.72
C VAL A 160 1.06 10.48 14.16
N PHE A 161 0.76 11.32 13.17
CA PHE A 161 0.03 12.56 13.33
C PHE A 161 -1.28 12.47 12.54
N GLY A 162 -2.31 13.14 13.03
CA GLY A 162 -3.62 13.14 12.39
C GLY A 162 -4.32 14.48 12.40
N ASN A 163 -5.47 14.55 11.72
CA ASN A 163 -6.33 15.73 11.64
C ASN A 163 -7.15 15.89 12.93
N SER A 164 -6.53 16.39 14.00
CA SER A 164 -7.27 16.79 15.20
C SER A 164 -7.91 18.16 14.99
N HIS A 165 -9.09 18.22 14.35
CA HIS A 165 -9.91 19.43 14.38
C HIS A 165 -10.58 19.66 15.74
N GLU A 166 -10.50 18.71 16.67
CA GLU A 166 -10.92 18.90 18.06
C GLU A 166 -9.71 19.04 18.99
N VAL A 167 -9.58 20.27 19.50
CA VAL A 167 -8.56 20.72 20.45
C VAL A 167 -8.86 20.14 21.83
N SER A 168 -8.68 18.83 21.98
CA SER A 168 -8.40 18.14 23.24
C SER A 168 -8.26 16.65 22.97
N ASP A 169 -7.07 16.10 23.21
CA ASP A 169 -6.86 14.69 23.56
C ASP A 169 -6.45 13.64 22.50
N THR A 170 -5.82 14.02 21.40
CA THR A 170 -5.04 13.05 20.58
C THR A 170 -3.58 13.45 20.49
N SER A 171 -2.83 13.10 21.53
CA SER A 171 -1.37 13.11 21.48
C SER A 171 -0.89 12.21 20.33
N PRO A 172 0.20 12.58 19.61
CA PRO A 172 0.76 11.73 18.56
C PRO A 172 1.03 10.31 19.06
N VAL A 173 0.51 9.31 18.36
CA VAL A 173 0.72 7.90 18.72
C VAL A 173 2.14 7.52 18.31
N THR A 174 2.96 7.13 19.28
CA THR A 174 4.35 6.70 19.02
C THR A 174 4.53 5.23 19.33
N VAL A 175 5.00 4.47 18.33
CA VAL A 175 5.30 3.04 18.46
C VAL A 175 6.77 2.77 18.23
N LYS A 176 7.28 1.69 18.86
CA LYS A 176 8.61 1.17 18.56
C LYS A 176 8.51 0.26 17.34
N CYS A 177 9.44 0.42 16.41
CA CYS A 177 9.59 -0.54 15.34
C CYS A 177 10.35 -1.76 15.87
N GLN A 178 9.89 -2.93 15.49
CA GLN A 178 10.47 -4.22 15.85
C GLN A 178 11.06 -4.89 14.61
N ASP A 179 11.88 -5.91 14.82
CA ASP A 179 12.33 -6.75 13.73
C ASP A 179 11.14 -7.44 13.06
N LEU A 180 11.18 -7.54 11.74
CA LEU A 180 10.16 -8.20 10.94
C LEU A 180 10.00 -9.66 11.40
N ARG A 181 8.76 -10.09 11.65
CA ARG A 181 8.42 -11.47 12.06
C ARG A 181 8.42 -12.44 10.88
N SER A 182 9.53 -12.44 10.13
CA SER A 182 9.77 -13.26 8.95
C SER A 182 11.15 -13.90 9.04
N ASN A 183 11.29 -15.06 8.40
CA ASN A 183 12.59 -15.68 8.14
C ASN A 183 13.40 -14.92 7.07
N TYR A 184 12.73 -14.04 6.31
CA TYR A 184 13.28 -13.21 5.27
C TYR A 184 13.43 -11.77 5.75
N ARG A 185 14.65 -11.21 5.70
CA ARG A 185 14.95 -9.86 6.22
C ARG A 185 15.95 -9.09 5.36
N VAL A 186 15.89 -9.31 4.05
CA VAL A 186 16.91 -8.82 3.12
C VAL A 186 16.53 -7.45 2.55
N SER A 187 15.34 -7.33 1.95
CA SER A 187 14.84 -6.04 1.42
C SER A 187 14.50 -5.07 2.53
N TYR A 188 13.82 -5.54 3.56
CA TYR A 188 13.49 -4.83 4.78
C TYR A 188 13.58 -5.78 5.96
N ASP A 189 13.84 -5.23 7.13
CA ASP A 189 14.12 -5.98 8.34
C ASP A 189 13.28 -5.53 9.53
N LYS A 190 12.47 -4.49 9.38
CA LYS A 190 11.64 -3.95 10.45
C LYS A 190 10.22 -3.65 10.03
N GLU A 191 9.36 -3.69 11.03
CA GLU A 191 7.97 -3.26 10.97
C GLU A 191 7.66 -2.34 12.17
N CYS A 192 6.86 -1.29 11.94
CA CYS A 192 6.27 -0.48 12.99
C CYS A 192 4.75 -0.67 12.91
N VAL A 193 4.17 -1.39 13.87
CA VAL A 193 2.74 -1.71 13.88
C VAL A 193 1.97 -0.64 14.64
N LEU A 194 1.06 0.03 13.93
CA LEU A 194 0.18 1.10 14.39
C LEU A 194 -1.20 0.48 14.70
N GLN A 195 -1.33 -0.05 15.92
CA GLN A 195 -2.59 -0.67 16.37
C GLN A 195 -3.64 0.40 16.66
N ASP A 196 -4.90 0.11 16.31
CA ASP A 196 -6.07 0.99 16.56
C ASP A 196 -5.95 2.41 15.99
N VAL A 197 -5.05 2.62 15.03
CA VAL A 197 -4.90 3.88 14.29
C VAL A 197 -5.74 3.81 13.01
N ASP A 198 -6.70 4.72 12.87
CA ASP A 198 -7.56 4.84 11.68
C ASP A 198 -6.85 5.61 10.56
N ALA A 199 -6.75 4.99 9.37
CA ALA A 199 -6.12 5.58 8.19
C ALA A 199 -6.75 6.91 7.76
N SER A 200 -8.07 7.08 7.94
CA SER A 200 -8.80 8.31 7.55
C SER A 200 -8.36 9.54 8.36
N GLN A 201 -7.80 9.31 9.55
CA GLN A 201 -7.37 10.37 10.43
C GLN A 201 -5.88 10.68 10.27
N MET A 202 -5.11 9.86 9.57
CA MET A 202 -3.67 10.00 9.44
C MET A 202 -3.29 11.06 8.41
N THR A 203 -2.44 12.00 8.80
CA THR A 203 -1.85 13.00 7.91
C THR A 203 -0.40 12.68 7.56
N ARG A 204 0.37 12.22 8.55
CA ARG A 204 1.76 11.84 8.34
C ARG A 204 2.28 10.88 9.39
N VAL A 205 3.35 10.17 9.02
CA VAL A 205 4.16 9.37 9.95
C VAL A 205 5.59 9.89 9.94
N ILE A 206 6.12 10.21 11.11
CA ILE A 206 7.53 10.58 11.28
C ILE A 206 8.27 9.38 11.85
N ILE A 207 9.29 8.91 11.11
CA ILE A 207 10.11 7.77 11.50
C ILE A 207 11.47 8.28 11.94
N LYS A 208 11.79 8.07 13.21
CA LYS A 208 13.05 8.51 13.81
C LYS A 208 13.99 7.33 14.04
N ARG A 209 15.16 7.41 13.41
CA ARG A 209 16.22 6.40 13.49
C ARG A 209 17.15 6.66 14.68
N ARG A 210 16.79 6.17 15.87
CA ARG A 210 17.57 6.47 17.08
C ARG A 210 18.95 5.81 17.06
N ASN A 211 19.93 6.53 17.62
CA ASN A 211 21.34 6.13 17.76
C ASN A 211 22.14 6.08 16.46
N LEU A 212 21.61 6.60 15.36
CA LEU A 212 22.39 7.00 14.18
C LEU A 212 22.55 8.52 14.28
N ARG A 213 23.73 9.01 14.67
CA ARG A 213 23.95 10.47 14.75
C ARG A 213 23.90 11.06 13.33
N ALA A 214 23.22 12.21 13.18
CA ALA A 214 23.13 13.02 11.96
C ALA A 214 22.26 12.52 10.78
N MET A 215 21.41 11.49 10.94
CA MET A 215 20.37 11.21 9.94
C MET A 215 19.09 12.00 10.23
N PRO A 216 18.49 12.68 9.23
CA PRO A 216 17.20 13.33 9.40
C PRO A 216 16.11 12.30 9.70
N ASP A 217 15.05 12.75 10.36
CA ASP A 217 13.84 11.96 10.52
C ASP A 217 13.19 11.77 9.13
N GLU A 218 12.70 10.57 8.86
CA GLU A 218 12.00 10.26 7.60
C GLU A 218 10.54 10.64 7.77
N VAL A 219 10.02 11.47 6.86
CA VAL A 219 8.64 11.98 6.92
C VAL A 219 7.84 11.35 5.79
N VAL A 220 6.79 10.62 6.17
CA VAL A 220 5.84 9.97 5.28
C VAL A 220 4.56 10.81 5.32
N GLU A 221 4.43 11.77 4.41
CA GLU A 221 3.20 12.56 4.25
C GLU A 221 2.16 11.72 3.49
N LEU A 222 0.98 11.51 4.08
CA LEU A 222 -0.09 10.75 3.46
C LEU A 222 -0.87 11.64 2.48
N PHE A 223 -1.44 11.02 1.45
CA PHE A 223 -2.45 11.67 0.63
C PHE A 223 -3.65 12.05 1.52
N GLN A 224 -4.26 13.20 1.23
CA GLN A 224 -5.40 13.76 1.97
C GLN A 224 -6.51 14.10 1.01
#